data_AF-A0A971WF33-F1
#
_entry.id   AF-A0A971WF33-F1
#
_cell.length_a   1.000
_cell.length_b   1.000
_cell.length_c   1.000
_cell.angle_alpha   90.00
_cell.angle_beta   90.00
_cell.angle_gamma   90.00
#
_symmetry.space_group_name_H-M   'P 1'
#
loop_
_entity.id
_entity.type
_entity.pdbx_description
1 polymer ?
#
loop_
_entity_poly.entity_id
_entity_poly.type
_entity_poly.pdbx_seq_one_letter_code
_entity_poly.pdbx_strand_id
1 'polypeptide(L)'
;MDGMMDAKADMIENEQEIAAYIELLTSEIPGEAAAFCTRFLRENDEKLSLNKATSAAFARCICRFLLHKKNKSRLGGIIADNGTIRKAVFGQLNTYKYSLVFILKRVFRMGNTALTKEVLELLTGNPFRDEAAKSYAREWSLEFLILETMKAPADYLNLSEKSLKIINQFLKEGEPD
;
A
#
# COMPACT_ATOMS: atom_id res chain seq x y z
N MET A 1 33.73 16.40 15.72
CA MET A 1 32.39 16.66 16.29
C MET A 1 31.42 16.20 15.21
N ASP A 2 31.39 14.91 14.92
CA ASP A 2 30.85 13.84 15.77
C ASP A 2 29.48 14.25 16.34
N GLY A 3 28.48 13.73 15.66
CA GLY A 3 27.09 14.14 15.67
C GLY A 3 26.38 13.37 14.57
N MET A 4 26.70 12.08 14.46
CA MET A 4 25.78 11.09 13.93
C MET A 4 24.49 11.32 14.71
N MET A 5 23.57 12.10 14.14
CA MET A 5 22.20 12.17 14.60
C MET A 5 21.77 10.72 14.73
N ASP A 6 21.49 10.35 15.97
CA ASP A 6 21.11 9.02 16.40
C ASP A 6 20.18 8.41 15.34
N ALA A 7 20.62 7.35 14.66
CA ALA A 7 19.82 6.67 13.63
C ALA A 7 18.57 5.98 14.21
N LYS A 8 18.35 6.18 15.52
CA LYS A 8 17.14 5.99 16.32
C LYS A 8 16.30 7.26 16.52
N ALA A 9 16.44 8.31 15.70
CA ALA A 9 15.38 9.30 15.57
C ALA A 9 14.13 8.52 15.13
N ASP A 10 13.24 8.24 16.09
CA ASP A 10 12.20 7.22 15.95
C ASP A 10 11.29 7.64 14.80
N MET A 11 11.03 6.73 13.85
CA MET A 11 10.06 6.97 12.79
C MET A 11 8.73 7.47 13.37
N ILE A 12 8.38 7.00 14.57
CA ILE A 12 7.18 7.42 15.29
C ILE A 12 7.27 8.89 15.73
N GLU A 13 8.41 9.33 16.26
CA GLU A 13 8.63 10.71 16.69
C GLU A 13 8.63 11.69 15.51
N ASN A 14 9.18 11.28 14.37
CA ASN A 14 9.32 12.12 13.18
C ASN A 14 8.14 11.99 12.19
N GLU A 15 7.16 11.12 12.47
CA GLU A 15 6.08 10.79 11.54
C GLU A 15 5.34 12.06 11.07
N GLN A 16 5.04 12.97 12.00
CA GLN A 16 4.26 14.17 11.71
C GLN A 16 5.01 15.11 10.77
N GLU A 17 6.30 15.35 11.02
CA GLU A 17 7.13 16.21 10.18
C GLU A 17 7.33 15.61 8.78
N ILE A 18 7.61 14.30 8.71
CA ILE A 18 7.76 13.59 7.44
C ILE A 18 6.45 13.60 6.65
N ALA A 19 5.32 13.35 7.31
CA ALA A 19 4.00 13.38 6.68
C ALA A 19 3.66 14.78 6.15
N ALA A 20 3.97 15.84 6.92
CA ALA A 20 3.76 17.22 6.51
C ALA A 20 4.64 17.60 5.31
N TYR A 21 5.90 17.17 5.31
CA TYR A 21 6.82 17.38 4.20
C TYR A 21 6.35 16.69 2.92
N ILE A 22 5.92 15.42 3.02
CA ILE A 22 5.34 14.67 1.90
C ILE A 22 4.10 15.37 1.36
N GLU A 23 3.19 15.82 2.23
CA GLU A 23 1.96 16.52 1.83
C GLU A 23 2.30 17.81 1.04
N LEU A 24 3.20 18.64 1.57
CA LEU A 24 3.65 19.87 0.93
C LEU A 24 4.28 19.58 -0.44
N LEU A 25 5.25 18.68 -0.48
CA LEU A 25 5.95 18.32 -1.71
C LEU A 25 4.99 17.72 -2.75
N THR A 26 3.99 16.94 -2.33
CA THR A 26 2.96 16.40 -3.23
C THR A 26 2.02 17.48 -3.75
N SER A 27 1.78 18.53 -2.96
CA SER A 27 0.96 19.67 -3.38
C SER A 27 1.66 20.52 -4.45
N GLU A 28 2.96 20.75 -4.28
CA GLU A 28 3.76 21.64 -5.13
C GLU A 28 4.32 20.90 -6.35
N ILE A 29 5.02 19.79 -6.13
CA ILE A 29 5.79 19.07 -7.17
C ILE A 29 5.58 17.56 -7.04
N PRO A 30 4.44 17.00 -7.51
CA PRO A 30 4.11 15.58 -7.31
C PRO A 30 5.14 14.59 -7.86
N GLY A 31 5.91 14.98 -8.89
CA GLY A 31 6.99 14.15 -9.44
C GLY A 31 8.15 13.97 -8.46
N GLU A 32 8.56 15.05 -7.79
CA GLU A 32 9.60 15.01 -6.75
C GLU A 32 9.10 14.30 -5.50
N ALA A 33 7.82 14.44 -5.16
CA ALA A 33 7.21 13.67 -4.07
C ALA A 33 7.31 12.16 -4.31
N ALA A 34 7.08 11.70 -5.54
CA ALA A 34 7.23 10.29 -5.89
C ALA A 34 8.68 9.82 -5.71
N ALA A 35 9.66 10.61 -6.16
CA ALA A 35 11.08 10.30 -6.00
C ALA A 35 11.49 10.28 -4.53
N PHE A 36 11.02 11.25 -3.74
CA PHE A 36 11.24 11.32 -2.30
C PHE A 36 10.69 10.08 -1.60
N CYS A 37 9.41 9.74 -1.80
CA CYS A 37 8.80 8.56 -1.17
C CYS A 37 9.52 7.26 -1.55
N THR A 38 9.98 7.15 -2.78
CA THR A 38 10.77 5.99 -3.24
C THR A 38 12.09 5.87 -2.49
N ARG A 39 12.84 6.98 -2.39
CA ARG A 39 14.11 7.02 -1.67
C ARG A 39 13.91 6.76 -0.19
N PHE A 40 12.93 7.42 0.42
CA PHE A 40 12.55 7.26 1.82
C PHE A 40 12.27 5.80 2.19
N LEU A 41 11.54 5.07 1.33
CA LEU A 41 11.30 3.64 1.53
C LEU A 41 12.58 2.79 1.41
N ARG A 42 13.44 3.07 0.42
CA ARG A 42 14.69 2.31 0.21
C ARG A 42 15.67 2.47 1.36
N GLU A 43 15.84 3.71 1.84
CA GLU A 43 16.74 4.03 2.96
C GLU A 43 16.28 3.40 4.28
N ASN A 44 15.02 2.95 4.35
CA ASN A 44 14.41 2.38 5.54
C ASN A 44 13.88 0.96 5.33
N ASP A 45 14.29 0.22 4.28
CA ASP A 45 13.70 -1.08 3.89
C ASP A 45 13.65 -2.08 5.06
N GLU A 46 14.74 -2.15 5.85
CA GLU A 46 14.84 -3.01 7.03
C GLU A 46 13.88 -2.64 8.17
N LYS A 47 13.45 -1.37 8.22
CA LYS A 47 12.55 -0.85 9.26
C LYS A 47 11.06 -0.98 8.89
N LEU A 48 10.74 -1.18 7.60
CA LEU A 48 9.35 -1.18 7.11
C LEU A 48 8.50 -2.28 7.73
N SER A 49 9.10 -3.42 8.08
CA SER A 49 8.40 -4.57 8.68
C SER A 49 8.87 -4.89 10.10
N LEU A 50 9.64 -3.98 10.73
CA LEU A 50 10.27 -4.22 12.05
C LEU A 50 9.25 -4.51 13.16
N ASN A 51 8.23 -3.67 13.28
CA ASN A 51 7.13 -3.86 14.22
C ASN A 51 5.87 -3.14 13.72
N LYS A 52 4.71 -3.50 14.30
CA LYS A 52 3.40 -2.96 13.88
C LYS A 52 3.32 -1.43 13.92
N ALA A 53 3.91 -0.78 14.92
CA ALA A 53 3.79 0.67 15.15
C ALA A 53 4.65 1.47 14.15
N THR A 54 5.93 1.12 14.04
CA THR A 54 6.87 1.71 13.08
C THR A 54 6.37 1.50 11.65
N SER A 55 5.94 0.28 11.32
CA SER A 55 5.40 -0.03 10.00
C SER A 55 4.16 0.79 9.66
N ALA A 56 3.25 0.96 10.63
CA ALA A 56 2.05 1.78 10.43
C ALA A 56 2.39 3.27 10.28
N ALA A 57 3.45 3.77 10.93
CA ALA A 57 3.93 5.15 10.75
C ALA A 57 4.43 5.39 9.31
N PHE A 58 5.26 4.49 8.78
CA PHE A 58 5.65 4.51 7.36
C PHE A 58 4.42 4.44 6.44
N ALA A 59 3.47 3.54 6.72
CA ALA A 59 2.26 3.42 5.93
C ALA A 59 1.44 4.71 5.89
N ARG A 60 1.32 5.43 7.02
CA ARG A 60 0.64 6.73 7.08
C ARG A 60 1.34 7.78 6.22
N CYS A 61 2.67 7.89 6.31
CA CYS A 61 3.46 8.79 5.45
C CYS A 61 3.29 8.49 3.96
N ILE A 62 3.37 7.23 3.55
CA ILE A 62 3.21 6.85 2.14
C ILE A 62 1.75 7.02 1.67
N CYS A 63 0.77 6.76 2.53
CA CYS A 63 -0.62 7.03 2.21
C CYS A 63 -0.92 8.53 2.04
N ARG A 64 -0.20 9.43 2.73
CA ARG A 64 -0.33 10.89 2.48
C ARG A 64 0.01 11.22 1.04
N PHE A 65 1.10 10.67 0.51
CA PHE A 65 1.43 10.80 -0.90
C PHE A 65 0.39 10.14 -1.82
N LEU A 66 0.14 8.84 -1.65
CA LEU A 66 -0.69 8.07 -2.59
C LEU A 66 -2.14 8.54 -2.66
N LEU A 67 -2.72 8.90 -1.52
CA LEU A 67 -4.13 9.29 -1.41
C LEU A 67 -4.32 10.82 -1.52
N HIS A 68 -3.25 11.58 -1.77
CA HIS A 68 -3.35 13.02 -1.99
C HIS A 68 -4.23 13.34 -3.21
N LYS A 69 -5.00 14.43 -3.13
CA LYS A 69 -5.92 14.86 -4.20
C LYS A 69 -5.23 15.04 -5.56
N LYS A 70 -3.96 15.48 -5.59
CA LYS A 70 -3.17 15.64 -6.82
C LYS A 70 -2.80 14.31 -7.49
N ASN A 71 -2.80 13.23 -6.72
CA ASN A 71 -2.48 11.89 -7.20
C ASN A 71 -3.71 11.06 -7.54
N LYS A 72 -4.93 11.54 -7.30
CA LYS A 72 -6.18 10.78 -7.53
C LYS A 72 -6.27 10.16 -8.93
N SER A 73 -5.93 10.90 -9.98
CA SER A 73 -5.93 10.41 -11.37
C SER A 73 -4.66 9.62 -11.73
N ARG A 74 -3.57 9.83 -11.00
CA ARG A 74 -2.24 9.26 -11.26
C ARG A 74 -1.94 8.01 -10.43
N LEU A 75 -2.75 7.73 -9.41
CA LEU A 75 -2.51 6.69 -8.41
C LEU A 75 -2.25 5.32 -9.06
N GLY A 76 -3.05 4.95 -10.06
CA GLY A 76 -2.81 3.71 -10.82
C GLY A 76 -1.43 3.68 -11.48
N GLY A 77 -1.07 4.76 -12.20
CA GLY A 77 0.26 4.90 -12.83
C GLY A 77 1.40 4.89 -11.81
N ILE A 78 1.26 5.60 -10.69
CA ILE A 78 2.26 5.60 -9.61
C ILE A 78 2.52 4.18 -9.10
N ILE A 79 1.47 3.40 -8.86
CA ILE A 79 1.60 2.01 -8.39
C ILE A 79 2.19 1.11 -9.48
N ALA A 80 1.80 1.27 -10.74
CA ALA A 80 2.30 0.46 -11.84
C ALA A 80 3.79 0.72 -12.12
N ASP A 81 4.19 1.98 -12.14
CA ASP A 81 5.52 2.42 -12.55
C ASP A 81 6.55 2.33 -11.41
N ASN A 82 6.10 2.21 -10.15
CA ASN A 82 6.97 2.24 -8.99
C ASN A 82 6.94 0.93 -8.19
N GLY A 83 7.83 0.00 -8.54
CA GLY A 83 7.97 -1.27 -7.85
C GLY A 83 8.36 -1.16 -6.37
N THR A 84 9.11 -0.12 -5.97
CA THR A 84 9.47 0.10 -4.56
C THR A 84 8.25 0.46 -3.72
N ILE A 85 7.46 1.44 -4.17
CA ILE A 85 6.22 1.84 -3.47
C ILE A 85 5.23 0.67 -3.44
N ARG A 86 5.09 -0.04 -4.56
CA ARG A 86 4.21 -1.20 -4.65
C ARG A 86 4.61 -2.30 -3.67
N LYS A 87 5.88 -2.72 -3.67
CA LYS A 87 6.41 -3.73 -2.72
C LYS A 87 6.18 -3.28 -1.27
N ALA A 88 6.48 -2.02 -0.95
CA ALA A 88 6.32 -1.50 0.40
C ALA A 88 4.86 -1.56 0.87
N VAL A 89 3.94 -0.95 0.11
CA VAL A 89 2.54 -0.80 0.52
C VAL A 89 1.81 -2.14 0.62
N PHE A 90 2.04 -3.04 -0.33
CA PHE A 90 1.31 -4.31 -0.39
C PHE A 90 2.02 -5.44 0.34
N GLY A 91 3.35 -5.45 0.41
CA GLY A 91 4.11 -6.59 0.93
C GLY A 91 4.88 -6.36 2.23
N GLN A 92 5.08 -5.11 2.67
CA GLN A 92 5.95 -4.84 3.83
C GLN A 92 5.27 -4.03 4.92
N LEU A 93 4.35 -3.13 4.56
CA LEU A 93 3.78 -2.15 5.47
C LEU A 93 2.47 -2.62 6.13
N ASN A 94 2.29 -2.27 7.41
CA ASN A 94 1.07 -2.40 8.18
C ASN A 94 0.08 -1.28 7.78
N THR A 95 -0.36 -1.34 6.53
CA THR A 95 -1.25 -0.34 5.94
C THR A 95 -2.68 -0.52 6.43
N TYR A 96 -3.35 0.57 6.76
CA TYR A 96 -4.77 0.54 7.13
C TYR A 96 -5.60 -0.08 6.02
N LYS A 97 -6.44 -1.07 6.40
CA LYS A 97 -7.16 -1.91 5.46
C LYS A 97 -8.01 -1.15 4.43
N TYR A 98 -8.67 -0.06 4.81
CA TYR A 98 -9.47 0.71 3.84
C TYR A 98 -8.63 1.57 2.90
N SER A 99 -7.41 1.95 3.32
CA SER A 99 -6.44 2.54 2.39
C SER A 99 -6.02 1.50 1.34
N LEU A 100 -5.75 0.26 1.75
CA LEU A 100 -5.47 -0.84 0.82
C LEU A 100 -6.64 -1.09 -0.13
N VAL A 101 -7.87 -1.19 0.38
CA VAL A 101 -9.08 -1.36 -0.46
C VAL A 101 -9.20 -0.23 -1.49
N PHE A 102 -8.98 1.03 -1.09
CA PHE A 102 -9.07 2.16 -2.03
C PHE A 102 -8.00 2.07 -3.13
N ILE A 103 -6.77 1.71 -2.78
CA ILE A 103 -5.67 1.57 -3.73
C ILE A 103 -5.92 0.34 -4.63
N LEU A 104 -6.37 -0.79 -4.08
CA LEU A 104 -6.73 -2.00 -4.83
C LEU A 104 -7.82 -1.73 -5.86
N LYS A 105 -8.86 -0.96 -5.51
CA LYS A 105 -9.89 -0.50 -6.46
C LYS A 105 -9.28 0.22 -7.67
N ARG A 106 -8.19 0.97 -7.48
CA ARG A 106 -7.48 1.65 -8.57
C ARG A 106 -6.63 0.70 -9.38
N VAL A 107 -5.92 -0.22 -8.74
CA VAL A 107 -5.13 -1.27 -9.40
C VAL A 107 -6.03 -2.14 -10.28
N PHE A 108 -7.14 -2.63 -9.75
CA PHE A 108 -8.08 -3.50 -10.45
C PHE A 108 -8.68 -2.79 -11.67
N ARG A 109 -9.08 -1.52 -11.50
CA ARG A 109 -9.58 -0.65 -12.57
C ARG A 109 -8.62 -0.49 -13.75
N MET A 110 -7.31 -0.66 -13.56
CA MET A 110 -6.35 -0.57 -14.67
C MET A 110 -6.47 -1.73 -15.66
N GLY A 111 -7.12 -2.83 -15.28
CA GLY A 111 -7.23 -4.03 -16.13
C GLY A 111 -5.90 -4.73 -16.41
N ASN A 112 -4.79 -4.31 -15.77
CA ASN A 112 -3.48 -4.92 -15.94
C ASN A 112 -3.38 -6.19 -15.10
N THR A 113 -3.60 -7.33 -15.76
CA THR A 113 -3.60 -8.64 -15.13
C THR A 113 -2.28 -9.01 -14.43
N ALA A 114 -1.13 -8.63 -14.99
CA ALA A 114 0.17 -8.92 -14.38
C ALA A 114 0.34 -8.15 -13.08
N LEU A 115 -0.01 -6.86 -13.09
CA LEU A 115 0.01 -6.01 -11.90
C LEU A 115 -0.99 -6.50 -10.84
N THR A 116 -2.20 -6.91 -11.25
CA THR A 116 -3.18 -7.50 -10.33
C THR A 116 -2.61 -8.72 -9.63
N LYS A 117 -2.00 -9.65 -10.37
CA LYS A 117 -1.39 -10.85 -9.80
C LYS A 117 -0.27 -10.50 -8.83
N GLU A 118 0.68 -9.67 -9.24
CA GLU A 118 1.81 -9.25 -8.40
C GLU A 118 1.34 -8.60 -7.08
N VAL A 119 0.35 -7.72 -7.14
CA VAL A 119 -0.18 -7.05 -5.94
C VAL A 119 -0.85 -8.03 -4.99
N LEU A 120 -1.58 -9.01 -5.51
CA LEU A 120 -2.20 -10.06 -4.68
C LEU A 120 -1.14 -10.98 -4.07
N GLU A 121 -0.09 -11.36 -4.80
CA GLU A 121 1.04 -12.13 -4.27
C GLU A 121 1.76 -11.37 -3.14
N LEU A 122 2.00 -10.07 -3.31
CA LEU A 122 2.59 -9.22 -2.27
C LEU A 122 1.71 -9.18 -1.01
N LEU A 123 0.40 -9.02 -1.17
CA LEU A 123 -0.54 -9.02 -0.04
C LEU A 123 -0.56 -10.37 0.68
N THR A 124 -0.52 -11.49 -0.04
CA THR A 124 -0.39 -12.83 0.54
C THR A 124 0.89 -12.96 1.38
N GLY A 125 1.99 -12.39 0.91
CA GLY A 125 3.27 -12.40 1.62
C GLY A 125 3.42 -11.35 2.73
N ASN A 126 2.44 -10.48 2.94
CA ASN A 126 2.58 -9.36 3.88
C ASN A 126 2.63 -9.87 5.34
N PRO A 127 3.65 -9.49 6.13
CA PRO A 127 3.82 -9.98 7.51
C PRO A 127 2.75 -9.49 8.50
N PHE A 128 1.92 -8.52 8.10
CA PHE A 128 0.83 -7.98 8.91
C PHE A 128 -0.55 -8.49 8.51
N ARG A 129 -0.62 -9.40 7.52
CA ARG A 129 -1.84 -10.12 7.16
C ARG A 129 -2.27 -11.03 8.29
N ASP A 130 -3.56 -11.08 8.56
CA ASP A 130 -4.17 -11.96 9.56
C ASP A 130 -5.47 -12.54 9.00
N GLU A 131 -5.44 -13.81 8.59
CA GLU A 131 -6.61 -14.50 8.03
C GLU A 131 -7.71 -14.75 9.08
N ALA A 132 -7.40 -14.69 10.38
CA ALA A 132 -8.40 -14.80 11.44
C ALA A 132 -9.10 -13.45 11.74
N ALA A 133 -8.62 -12.35 11.15
CA ALA A 133 -9.12 -11.01 11.42
C ALA A 133 -10.61 -10.87 11.09
N LYS A 134 -11.38 -10.34 12.04
CA LYS A 134 -12.80 -10.00 11.80
C LYS A 134 -12.90 -8.74 10.95
N SER A 135 -14.01 -8.61 10.21
CA SER A 135 -14.27 -7.48 9.31
C SER A 135 -14.28 -6.11 9.99
N TYR A 136 -14.48 -6.02 11.31
CA TYR A 136 -14.42 -4.79 12.11
C TYR A 136 -13.07 -4.56 12.81
N ALA A 137 -12.16 -5.54 12.80
CA ALA A 137 -10.84 -5.42 13.41
C ALA A 137 -9.95 -4.41 12.66
N ARG A 138 -8.81 -4.02 13.24
CA ARG A 138 -7.86 -3.14 12.53
C ARG A 138 -7.04 -3.93 11.51
N GLU A 139 -6.72 -5.15 11.87
CA GLU A 139 -6.14 -6.19 11.05
C GLU A 139 -7.02 -6.52 9.84
N TRP A 140 -6.45 -7.22 8.87
CA TRP A 140 -7.13 -7.59 7.64
C TRP A 140 -6.68 -8.97 7.16
N SER A 141 -7.64 -9.72 6.63
CA SER A 141 -7.42 -10.93 5.83
C SER A 141 -7.30 -10.57 4.35
N LEU A 142 -6.66 -11.43 3.54
CA LEU A 142 -6.64 -11.23 2.09
C LEU A 142 -8.06 -11.26 1.51
N GLU A 143 -8.87 -12.21 2.00
CA GLU A 143 -10.27 -12.35 1.62
C GLU A 143 -11.04 -11.04 1.85
N PHE A 144 -10.92 -10.43 3.03
CA PHE A 144 -11.58 -9.16 3.34
C PHE A 144 -11.20 -8.07 2.34
N LEU A 145 -9.90 -7.91 2.03
CA LEU A 145 -9.44 -6.87 1.10
C LEU A 145 -10.00 -7.09 -0.31
N ILE A 146 -10.01 -8.33 -0.80
CA ILE A 146 -10.54 -8.67 -2.12
C ILE A 146 -12.05 -8.41 -2.15
N LEU A 147 -12.82 -8.98 -1.22
CA LEU A 147 -14.28 -8.86 -1.20
C LEU A 147 -14.71 -7.39 -1.05
N GLU A 148 -14.07 -6.62 -0.17
CA GLU A 148 -14.38 -5.20 0.03
C GLU A 148 -13.99 -4.34 -1.18
N THR A 149 -12.96 -4.73 -1.93
CA THR A 149 -12.59 -4.13 -3.21
C THR A 149 -13.66 -4.41 -4.27
N MET A 150 -14.12 -5.67 -4.35
CA MET A 150 -15.11 -6.15 -5.31
C MET A 150 -16.53 -5.59 -5.08
N LYS A 151 -16.81 -4.95 -3.94
CA LYS A 151 -18.04 -4.17 -3.73
C LYS A 151 -18.15 -2.91 -4.60
N ALA A 152 -17.06 -2.47 -5.24
CA ALA A 152 -17.14 -1.37 -6.20
C ALA A 152 -17.97 -1.78 -7.44
N PRO A 153 -18.67 -0.84 -8.10
CA PRO A 153 -19.46 -1.14 -9.29
C PRO A 153 -18.64 -1.87 -10.38
N ALA A 154 -19.25 -2.83 -11.06
CA ALA A 154 -18.56 -3.65 -12.06
C ALA A 154 -18.01 -2.81 -13.23
N ASP A 155 -18.78 -1.81 -13.68
CA ASP A 155 -18.39 -0.82 -14.68
C ASP A 155 -17.24 0.08 -14.21
N TYR A 156 -17.14 0.33 -12.90
CA TYR A 156 -16.02 1.06 -12.31
C TYR A 156 -14.73 0.23 -12.30
N LEU A 157 -14.81 -1.06 -11.91
CA LEU A 157 -13.65 -1.94 -11.84
C LEU A 157 -13.20 -2.44 -13.22
N ASN A 158 -14.11 -2.51 -14.20
CA ASN A 158 -13.82 -2.85 -15.58
C ASN A 158 -12.89 -4.08 -15.73
N LEU A 159 -13.14 -5.13 -14.93
CA LEU A 159 -12.28 -6.31 -14.87
C LEU A 159 -12.49 -7.19 -16.09
N SER A 160 -11.40 -7.58 -16.73
CA SER A 160 -11.43 -8.65 -17.74
C SER A 160 -11.74 -10.00 -17.09
N GLU A 161 -12.24 -10.96 -17.87
CA GLU A 161 -12.41 -12.35 -17.42
C GLU A 161 -11.11 -12.95 -16.87
N LYS A 162 -9.97 -12.59 -17.46
CA LYS A 162 -8.65 -13.08 -17.02
C LYS A 162 -8.30 -12.54 -15.62
N SER A 163 -8.56 -11.25 -15.38
CA SER A 163 -8.35 -10.65 -14.06
C SER A 163 -9.30 -11.22 -13.01
N LEU A 164 -10.57 -11.46 -13.37
CA LEU A 164 -11.54 -12.13 -12.48
C LEU A 164 -11.10 -13.55 -12.12
N LYS A 165 -10.60 -14.34 -13.09
CA LYS A 165 -10.08 -15.69 -12.83
C LYS A 165 -8.94 -15.67 -11.82
N ILE A 166 -8.00 -14.73 -11.96
CA ILE A 166 -6.89 -14.58 -11.00
C ILE A 166 -7.41 -14.18 -9.62
N ILE A 167 -8.28 -13.19 -9.53
CA ILE A 167 -8.85 -12.75 -8.24
C ILE A 167 -9.55 -13.93 -7.53
N ASN A 168 -10.32 -14.73 -8.27
CA ASN A 168 -11.00 -15.90 -7.73
C ASN A 168 -10.04 -17.02 -7.29
N GLN A 169 -8.84 -17.14 -7.88
CA GLN A 169 -7.82 -18.09 -7.41
C GLN A 169 -7.35 -17.71 -6.00
N PHE A 170 -7.02 -16.43 -5.78
CA PHE A 170 -6.60 -15.95 -4.46
C PHE A 170 -7.70 -16.04 -3.38
N LEU A 171 -8.98 -15.99 -3.77
CA LEU A 171 -10.08 -16.25 -2.83
C LEU A 171 -10.18 -17.73 -2.43
N LYS A 172 -9.96 -18.66 -3.38
CA LYS A 172 -10.03 -20.09 -3.12
C LYS A 172 -8.82 -20.64 -2.37
N GLU A 173 -7.64 -20.09 -2.62
CA GLU A 173 -6.41 -20.45 -1.89
C GLU A 173 -6.44 -20.02 -0.40
N GLY A 174 -7.42 -19.19 0.00
CA GLY A 174 -7.66 -18.79 1.38
C GLY A 174 -8.64 -19.68 2.15
N GLU A 175 -9.29 -20.66 1.50
CA GLU A 175 -10.12 -21.66 2.19
C GLU A 175 -9.19 -22.75 2.78
N PRO A 176 -9.14 -22.94 4.11
CA PRO A 176 -8.50 -24.14 4.65
C PRO A 176 -9.32 -25.38 4.25
N ASP A 177 -8.62 -26.42 3.78
CA ASP A 177 -9.18 -27.76 3.55
C ASP A 177 -9.93 -28.31 4.77
#